data_AF-A0A0Q9AFZ4-F1
#
_entry.id   AF-A0A0Q9AFZ4-F1
#
_cell.length_a   1.000
_cell.length_b   1.000
_cell.length_c   1.000
_cell.angle_alpha   90.00
_cell.angle_beta   90.00
_cell.angle_gamma   90.00
#
_symmetry.space_group_name_H-M   'P 1'
#
loop_
_entity.id
_entity.type
_entity.pdbx_description
1 polymer ?
#
loop_
_entity_poly.entity_id
_entity_poly.type
_entity_poly.pdbx_seq_one_letter_code
_entity_poly.pdbx_strand_id
1 'polypeptide(L)'
;MTSSLRFFFEAGVDTPLWPVDMHSEYGYPVHLRRLPVSPALRTELARLSEWYQSSIDWSCPSDPSPWSDEERELFKQQAQAALAALRRELGAGWTVHDESLL
;
A
#
# COMPACT_ATOMS: atom_id res chain seq x y z
N MET A 1 -20.41 -12.48 1.54
CA MET A 1 -20.01 -11.12 1.95
C MET A 1 -18.66 -10.86 1.33
N THR A 2 -18.48 -9.71 0.68
CA THR A 2 -17.21 -9.33 0.03
C THR A 2 -16.45 -8.44 1.02
N SER A 3 -15.19 -8.76 1.32
CA SER A 3 -14.35 -7.92 2.19
C SER A 3 -13.77 -6.75 1.40
N SER A 4 -13.70 -5.56 2.02
CA SER A 4 -13.21 -4.36 1.32
C SER A 4 -11.93 -3.79 1.97
N LEU A 5 -10.97 -3.45 1.12
CA LEU A 5 -9.73 -2.76 1.47
C LEU A 5 -9.56 -1.49 0.63
N ARG A 6 -8.91 -0.49 1.19
CA ARG A 6 -8.44 0.73 0.54
C ARG A 6 -6.93 0.61 0.38
N PHE A 7 -6.43 0.90 -0.82
CA PHE A 7 -5.01 0.87 -1.16
C PHE A 7 -4.52 2.30 -1.33
N PHE A 8 -3.65 2.76 -0.43
CA PHE A 8 -2.95 4.05 -0.51
C PHE A 8 -1.76 4.07 0.44
N PHE A 9 -0.79 4.94 0.19
CA PHE A 9 0.39 5.09 1.01
C PHE A 9 0.22 6.24 2.01
N GLU A 10 0.64 6.01 3.25
CA GLU A 10 0.55 6.99 4.34
C GLU A 10 1.92 7.18 5.01
N ALA A 11 2.19 8.42 5.40
CA ALA A 11 3.42 8.79 6.10
C ALA A 11 3.48 8.09 7.47
N GLY A 12 4.60 7.45 7.78
CA GLY A 12 4.83 6.73 9.03
C GLY A 12 4.16 5.34 9.11
N VAL A 13 3.59 4.83 8.01
CA VAL A 13 2.86 3.56 7.99
C VAL A 13 3.57 2.53 7.11
N ASP A 14 3.69 1.29 7.62
CA ASP A 14 4.49 0.19 7.04
C ASP A 14 3.70 -0.71 6.07
N THR A 15 2.47 -0.31 5.74
CA THR A 15 1.56 -1.05 4.86
C THR A 15 0.73 -0.07 4.04
N PRO A 16 0.43 -0.36 2.75
CA PRO A 16 -0.42 0.50 1.94
C PRO A 16 -1.90 0.13 2.05
N LEU A 17 -2.28 -0.70 3.03
CA LEU A 17 -3.59 -1.33 3.11
C LEU A 17 -4.37 -0.93 4.35
N TRP A 18 -5.57 -0.42 4.11
CA TRP A 18 -6.50 0.00 5.14
C TRP A 18 -7.82 -0.74 4.96
N PRO A 19 -8.35 -1.39 6.00
CA PRO A 19 -9.71 -1.91 5.91
C PRO A 19 -10.73 -0.76 5.88
N VAL A 20 -11.88 -1.02 5.27
CA VAL A 20 -13.02 -0.10 5.37
C VAL A 20 -13.65 -0.13 6.76
N ASP A 21 -13.60 -1.29 7.44
CA ASP A 21 -14.09 -1.47 8.81
C ASP A 21 -12.94 -1.35 9.83
N MET A 22 -13.09 -0.45 10.80
CA MET A 22 -12.11 -0.26 11.88
C MET A 22 -11.96 -1.47 12.80
N HIS A 23 -12.95 -2.37 12.86
CA HIS A 23 -12.94 -3.60 13.65
C HIS A 23 -12.46 -4.83 12.86
N SER A 24 -11.81 -4.62 11.72
CA SER A 24 -11.33 -5.69 10.85
C SER A 24 -10.42 -6.70 11.58
N GLU A 25 -10.65 -7.99 11.36
CA GLU A 25 -9.79 -9.09 11.85
C GLU A 25 -8.32 -8.95 11.35
N TYR A 26 -8.13 -8.24 10.24
CA TYR A 26 -6.84 -8.00 9.62
C TYR A 26 -6.05 -6.84 10.28
N GLY A 27 -6.65 -6.08 11.22
CA GLY A 27 -6.05 -4.91 11.88
C GLY A 27 -6.39 -3.58 11.22
N TYR A 28 -6.04 -2.45 11.84
CA TYR A 28 -6.25 -1.09 11.31
C TYR A 28 -5.02 -0.20 11.62
N PRO A 29 -4.04 -0.03 10.71
CA PRO A 29 -4.01 -0.54 9.33
C PRO A 29 -3.81 -2.07 9.24
N VAL A 30 -3.93 -2.62 8.03
CA VAL A 30 -3.85 -4.08 7.81
C VAL A 30 -2.47 -4.64 8.19
N HIS A 31 -2.46 -5.62 9.10
CA HIS A 31 -1.29 -6.46 9.32
C HIS A 31 -1.11 -7.42 8.14
N LEU A 32 -0.16 -7.14 7.25
CA LEU A 32 0.08 -7.92 6.02
C LEU A 32 0.24 -9.44 6.26
N ARG A 33 0.74 -9.84 7.44
CA ARG A 33 0.88 -11.25 7.82
C ARG A 33 -0.46 -11.99 7.97
N ARG A 34 -1.56 -11.28 8.19
CA ARG A 34 -2.92 -11.84 8.34
C ARG A 34 -3.65 -11.98 7.01
N LEU A 35 -3.19 -11.32 5.94
CA LEU A 35 -3.83 -11.42 4.63
C LEU A 35 -3.59 -12.78 3.97
N PRO A 36 -4.58 -13.35 3.28
CA PRO A 36 -4.45 -14.63 2.58
C PRO A 36 -3.74 -14.47 1.22
N VAL A 37 -2.60 -13.78 1.18
CA VAL A 37 -1.78 -13.58 -0.02
C VAL A 37 -0.37 -14.16 0.17
N SER A 38 0.37 -14.31 -0.93
CA SER A 38 1.70 -14.89 -0.96
C SER A 38 2.71 -14.10 -0.11
N PRO A 39 3.72 -14.76 0.49
CA PRO A 39 4.78 -14.06 1.22
C PRO A 39 5.54 -13.05 0.35
N ALA A 40 5.70 -13.34 -0.94
CA ALA A 40 6.34 -12.44 -1.89
C ALA A 40 5.57 -11.13 -2.02
N LEU A 41 4.24 -11.20 -2.22
CA LEU A 41 3.41 -10.00 -2.31
C LEU A 41 3.39 -9.21 -0.98
N ARG A 42 3.36 -9.87 0.18
CA ARG A 42 3.46 -9.18 1.48
C ARG A 42 4.77 -8.41 1.61
N THR A 43 5.88 -9.03 1.19
CA THR A 43 7.21 -8.41 1.22
C THR A 43 7.25 -7.20 0.30
N GLU A 44 6.66 -7.31 -0.89
CA GLU A 44 6.60 -6.21 -1.86
C GLU A 44 5.76 -5.04 -1.35
N LEU A 45 4.59 -5.30 -0.75
CA LEU A 45 3.76 -4.24 -0.15
C LEU A 45 4.49 -3.50 0.97
N ALA A 46 5.20 -4.23 1.84
CA ALA A 46 6.01 -3.63 2.90
C ALA A 46 7.18 -2.80 2.33
N ARG A 47 7.87 -3.33 1.31
CA ARG A 47 8.98 -2.63 0.63
C ARG A 47 8.49 -1.34 -0.04
N LEU A 48 7.34 -1.36 -0.69
CA LEU A 48 6.74 -0.15 -1.29
C LEU A 48 6.38 0.88 -0.21
N SER A 49 5.83 0.46 0.93
CA SER A 49 5.55 1.37 2.04
C SER A 49 6.82 1.99 2.62
N GLU A 50 7.89 1.22 2.77
CA GLU A 50 9.21 1.73 3.19
C GLU A 50 9.79 2.70 2.16
N TRP A 51 9.73 2.35 0.88
CA TRP A 51 10.20 3.21 -0.20
C TRP A 51 9.42 4.52 -0.22
N TYR A 52 8.08 4.49 -0.08
CA TYR A 52 7.26 5.70 0.03
C TYR A 52 7.71 6.63 1.16
N GLN A 53 8.19 6.11 2.29
CA GLN A 53 8.70 6.97 3.38
C GLN A 53 9.92 7.79 2.95
N SER A 54 10.69 7.34 1.95
CA SER A 54 11.79 8.12 1.36
C SER A 54 11.32 9.25 0.45
N SER A 55 10.04 9.29 0.07
CA SER A 55 9.44 10.41 -0.65
C SER A 55 9.18 11.63 0.24
N ILE A 56 9.51 11.55 1.54
CA ILE A 56 9.28 12.59 2.53
C ILE A 56 10.64 13.00 3.12
N ASP A 57 10.93 14.30 3.10
CA ASP A 57 12.01 14.83 3.92
C ASP A 57 11.53 14.91 5.38
N TRP A 58 11.89 13.90 6.18
CA TRP A 58 11.49 13.85 7.59
C TRP A 58 12.10 14.98 8.44
N SER A 59 13.17 15.63 7.97
CA SER A 59 13.73 16.79 8.65
C SER A 59 12.90 18.06 8.40
N CYS A 60 12.25 18.15 7.24
CA CYS A 60 11.34 19.22 6.87
C CYS A 60 10.12 18.69 6.07
N PRO A 61 9.11 18.07 6.71
CA PRO A 61 8.04 17.36 5.99
C PRO A 61 7.11 18.23 5.14
N SER A 62 7.20 19.55 5.30
CA SER A 62 6.45 20.51 4.48
C SER A 62 7.14 20.83 3.16
N ASP A 63 8.41 20.46 3.00
CA ASP A 63 9.15 20.66 1.76
C ASP A 63 8.67 19.70 0.67
N PRO A 64 8.92 20.02 -0.61
CA PRO A 64 8.66 19.10 -1.71
C PRO A 64 9.35 17.75 -1.50
N SER A 65 8.76 16.71 -2.08
CA SER A 65 9.36 15.38 -2.08
C SER A 65 10.81 15.41 -2.59
N PRO A 66 11.76 14.71 -1.94
CA PRO A 66 13.14 14.60 -2.42
C PRO A 66 13.26 13.65 -3.62
N TRP A 67 12.20 12.94 -4.00
CA TRP A 67 12.18 12.11 -5.19
C TRP A 67 12.29 12.94 -6.47
N SER A 68 13.06 12.43 -7.41
CA SER A 68 13.01 12.92 -8.79
C SER A 68 11.71 12.50 -9.47
N ASP A 69 11.46 13.08 -10.65
CA ASP A 69 10.32 12.70 -11.48
C ASP A 69 10.42 11.23 -11.92
N GLU A 70 11.62 10.76 -12.26
CA GLU A 70 11.86 9.37 -12.65
C GLU A 70 11.59 8.39 -11.51
N GLU A 71 12.04 8.70 -10.30
CA GLU A 71 11.81 7.87 -9.12
C GLU A 71 10.32 7.75 -8.80
N ARG A 72 9.61 8.89 -8.88
CA ARG A 72 8.16 8.93 -8.68
C ARG A 72 7.42 8.10 -9.73
N GLU A 73 7.78 8.19 -11.00
CA GLU A 73 7.15 7.38 -12.05
C GLU A 73 7.47 5.88 -11.91
N LEU A 74 8.69 5.53 -11.49
CA LEU A 74 9.04 4.14 -11.20
C LEU A 74 8.23 3.59 -10.02
N PHE A 75 8.06 4.39 -8.96
CA PHE A 75 7.24 4.02 -7.81
C PHE A 75 5.78 3.75 -8.22
N LYS A 76 5.17 4.64 -9.00
CA LYS A 76 3.80 4.48 -9.50
C LYS A 76 3.62 3.17 -10.26
N GLN A 77 4.54 2.86 -11.17
CA GLN A 77 4.49 1.61 -11.95
C GLN A 77 4.53 0.37 -11.05
N GLN A 78 5.42 0.36 -10.05
CA GLN A 78 5.55 -0.77 -9.13
C GLN A 78 4.35 -0.88 -8.17
N ALA A 79 3.84 0.24 -7.68
CA ALA A 79 2.62 0.27 -6.87
C ALA A 79 1.40 -0.26 -7.63
N GLN A 80 1.22 0.14 -8.89
CA GLN A 80 0.14 -0.36 -9.76
C GLN A 80 0.28 -1.86 -10.03
N ALA A 81 1.51 -2.35 -10.27
CA ALA A 81 1.78 -3.77 -10.45
C ALA A 81 1.46 -4.58 -9.18
N ALA A 82 1.84 -4.07 -8.00
CA ALA A 82 1.52 -4.69 -6.71
C ALA A 82 0.01 -4.70 -6.44
N LEU A 83 -0.72 -3.61 -6.75
CA LEU A 83 -2.17 -3.56 -6.63
C LEU A 83 -2.86 -4.58 -7.55
N ALA A 84 -2.39 -4.72 -8.78
CA ALA A 84 -2.91 -5.74 -9.70
C ALA A 84 -2.66 -7.16 -9.18
N ALA A 85 -1.46 -7.44 -8.65
CA ALA A 85 -1.13 -8.71 -8.03
C ALA A 85 -2.02 -8.99 -6.79
N LEU A 86 -2.26 -7.97 -5.96
CA LEU A 86 -3.11 -8.06 -4.78
C LEU A 86 -4.56 -8.41 -5.13
N ARG A 87 -5.16 -7.71 -6.09
CA ARG A 87 -6.51 -8.01 -6.56
C ARG A 87 -6.62 -9.44 -7.11
N ARG A 88 -5.60 -9.89 -7.84
CA ARG A 88 -5.55 -11.25 -8.40
C ARG A 88 -5.44 -12.31 -7.31
N GLU A 89 -4.57 -12.12 -6.31
CA GLU A 89 -4.35 -13.12 -5.24
C GLU A 89 -5.51 -13.20 -4.25
N LEU A 90 -6.13 -12.06 -3.91
CA LEU A 90 -7.32 -12.03 -3.05
C LEU A 90 -8.58 -12.60 -3.73
N GLY A 91 -8.67 -12.44 -5.06
CA GLY A 91 -9.77 -12.97 -5.87
C GLY A 91 -11.11 -12.29 -5.59
N ALA A 92 -12.19 -12.90 -6.10
CA ALA A 92 -13.53 -12.32 -6.13
C ALA A 92 -14.20 -12.12 -4.76
N GLY A 93 -13.63 -12.68 -3.69
CA GLY A 93 -14.10 -12.46 -2.32
C GLY A 93 -13.76 -11.08 -1.76
N TRP A 94 -12.97 -10.30 -2.48
CA TRP A 94 -12.47 -9.01 -2.04
C TRP A 94 -12.74 -7.89 -3.04
N THR A 95 -12.92 -6.69 -2.53
CA THR A 95 -12.86 -5.44 -3.29
C THR A 95 -11.71 -4.60 -2.75
N VAL A 96 -10.74 -4.27 -3.62
CA VAL A 96 -9.62 -3.40 -3.27
C VAL A 96 -9.79 -2.08 -4.02
N HIS A 97 -10.18 -1.03 -3.30
CA HIS A 97 -10.33 0.32 -3.80
C HIS A 97 -8.96 0.95 -3.95
N ASP A 98 -8.67 1.46 -5.15
CA ASP A 98 -7.47 2.28 -5.36
C ASP A 98 -7.80 3.70 -4.90
N GLU A 99 -7.14 4.13 -3.84
CA GLU A 99 -7.22 5.50 -3.32
C GLU A 99 -5.83 6.14 -3.29
N SER A 100 -4.86 5.49 -3.92
CA SER A 100 -3.54 6.03 -4.11
C SER A 100 -3.64 7.14 -5.16
N LEU A 101 -3.22 8.35 -4.82
CA LEU A 101 -3.24 9.51 -5.74
C LEU A 101 -2.07 9.43 -6.75
N LEU A 102 -1.79 8.23 -7.26
CA LEU A 102 -0.64 7.87 -8.10
C LEU A 102 -0.89 8.12 -9.59
#